data_AF-A0A353ZHY0-F1
#
_entry.id   AF-A0A353ZHY0-F1
#
_cell.length_a   1.000
_cell.length_b   1.000
_cell.length_c   1.000
_cell.angle_alpha   90.00
_cell.angle_beta   90.00
_cell.angle_gamma   90.00
#
_symmetry.space_group_name_H-M   'P 1'
#
loop_
_entity.id
_entity.type
_entity.pdbx_description
1 polymer ?
#
loop_
_entity_poly.entity_id
_entity_poly.type
_entity_poly.pdbx_seq_one_letter_code
_entity_poly.pdbx_strand_id
1 'polypeptide(L)'
;MQSPPARQIHTARRGVLGKGREMSPFVLSQLLAAVGAVFGIVSFQLRERRNVLLCLTVLSCLNASHFLVLGRTTPAILLLLTATQFVTALLSRHWCFVVFYLAAAAVAIGLSYQGLPSWLAFAAFCCGTIGSFQHSDRVLRQCFCAGNIFWIVHNIIVGSPVAILIELAFLTSNLIGYWRLYGRAAPAATPAGSQGDSPDP
;
A
#
# COMPACT_ATOMS: atom_id res chain seq x y z
N MET A 1 -58.63 -45.60 -9.26
CA MET A 1 -58.26 -44.38 -10.01
C MET A 1 -57.80 -43.33 -9.01
N GLN A 2 -56.50 -43.21 -8.74
CA GLN A 2 -55.93 -42.12 -7.96
C GLN A 2 -54.56 -41.77 -8.54
N SER A 3 -54.55 -40.68 -9.29
CA SER A 3 -53.39 -40.06 -9.90
C SER A 3 -52.45 -39.47 -8.84
N PRO A 4 -51.12 -39.67 -8.94
CA PRO A 4 -50.18 -39.02 -8.03
C PRO A 4 -50.07 -37.52 -8.37
N PRO A 5 -49.93 -36.63 -7.37
CA PRO A 5 -49.90 -35.20 -7.61
C PRO A 5 -48.56 -34.77 -8.23
N ALA A 6 -48.65 -34.16 -9.41
CA ALA A 6 -47.57 -33.56 -10.20
C ALA A 6 -46.94 -32.30 -9.56
N ARG A 7 -46.79 -32.27 -8.23
CA ARG A 7 -46.31 -31.11 -7.45
C ARG A 7 -44.97 -31.30 -6.76
N GLN A 8 -44.30 -32.44 -6.94
CA GLN A 8 -42.95 -32.67 -6.40
C GLN A 8 -41.83 -32.52 -7.44
N ILE A 9 -42.15 -32.43 -8.73
CA ILE A 9 -41.12 -32.35 -9.79
C ILE A 9 -40.60 -30.91 -9.99
N HIS A 10 -41.35 -29.88 -9.59
CA HIS A 10 -40.95 -28.48 -9.79
C HIS A 10 -40.04 -27.90 -8.69
N THR A 11 -40.01 -28.48 -7.50
CA THR A 11 -39.14 -28.00 -6.40
C THR A 11 -37.73 -28.60 -6.47
N ALA A 12 -37.57 -29.81 -7.00
CA ALA A 12 -36.25 -30.44 -7.16
C ALA A 12 -35.41 -29.79 -8.27
N ARG A 13 -36.03 -29.20 -9.30
CA ARG A 13 -35.31 -28.57 -10.42
C ARG A 13 -34.80 -27.15 -10.11
N ARG A 14 -35.31 -26.48 -9.09
CA ARG A 14 -34.83 -25.16 -8.63
C ARG A 14 -33.57 -25.22 -7.77
N GLY A 15 -33.25 -26.38 -7.19
CA GLY A 15 -32.01 -26.55 -6.40
C GLY A 15 -30.74 -26.75 -7.23
N VAL A 16 -30.88 -27.03 -8.54
CA VAL A 16 -29.75 -27.44 -9.41
C VAL A 16 -29.40 -26.38 -10.46
N LEU A 17 -30.21 -25.33 -10.63
CA LEU A 17 -30.05 -24.31 -11.67
C LEU A 17 -29.64 -22.91 -11.15
N GLY A 18 -29.18 -22.82 -9.91
CA GLY A 18 -28.67 -21.58 -9.30
C GLY A 18 -27.20 -21.67 -8.85
N LYS A 19 -26.45 -22.70 -9.25
CA LYS A 19 -25.02 -22.81 -8.92
C LYS A 19 -24.18 -22.09 -9.98
N GLY A 20 -24.56 -20.85 -10.31
CA GLY A 20 -23.78 -19.96 -11.14
C GLY A 20 -22.59 -19.47 -10.35
N ARG A 21 -21.49 -20.25 -10.33
CA ARG A 21 -20.13 -19.86 -9.89
C ARG A 21 -20.11 -18.73 -8.85
N GLU A 22 -20.74 -18.91 -7.70
CA GLU A 22 -20.52 -18.01 -6.57
C GLU A 22 -19.13 -18.32 -6.04
N MET A 23 -18.17 -17.46 -6.36
CA MET A 23 -16.84 -17.51 -5.74
C MET A 23 -17.08 -17.40 -4.24
N SER A 24 -16.53 -18.34 -3.45
CA SER A 24 -16.72 -18.26 -1.99
C SER A 24 -16.21 -16.89 -1.51
N PRO A 25 -16.85 -16.26 -0.50
CA PRO A 25 -16.41 -14.96 0.04
C PRO A 25 -14.92 -14.98 0.43
N PHE A 26 -14.42 -16.14 0.88
CA PHE A 26 -13.01 -16.36 1.12
C PHE A 26 -12.15 -16.25 -0.15
N VAL A 27 -12.50 -16.92 -1.25
CA VAL A 27 -11.75 -16.82 -2.51
C VAL A 27 -11.76 -15.40 -3.05
N LEU A 28 -12.91 -14.72 -2.99
CA LEU A 28 -13.02 -13.31 -3.38
C LEU A 28 -12.08 -12.43 -2.52
N SER A 29 -12.04 -12.64 -1.21
CA SER A 29 -11.15 -11.87 -0.34
C SER A 29 -9.69 -12.10 -0.70
N GLN A 30 -9.28 -13.35 -0.93
CA GLN A 30 -7.88 -13.64 -1.31
C GLN A 30 -7.51 -12.98 -2.65
N LEU A 31 -8.42 -12.96 -3.64
CA LEU A 31 -8.20 -12.25 -4.90
C LEU A 31 -8.02 -10.74 -4.69
N LEU A 32 -8.85 -10.12 -3.84
CA LEU A 32 -8.72 -8.70 -3.51
C LEU A 32 -7.35 -8.39 -2.87
N ALA A 33 -6.91 -9.20 -1.91
CA ALA A 33 -5.60 -9.05 -1.28
C ALA A 33 -4.45 -9.25 -2.26
N ALA A 34 -4.54 -10.25 -3.14
CA ALA A 34 -3.53 -10.51 -4.16
C ALA A 34 -3.40 -9.34 -5.15
N VAL A 35 -4.52 -8.81 -5.65
CA VAL A 35 -4.52 -7.63 -6.52
C VAL A 35 -3.97 -6.41 -5.77
N GLY A 36 -4.34 -6.23 -4.50
CA GLY A 36 -3.77 -5.22 -3.62
C GLY A 36 -2.25 -5.30 -3.58
N ALA A 37 -1.69 -6.47 -3.27
CA ALA A 37 -0.24 -6.68 -3.21
C ALA A 37 0.47 -6.29 -4.51
N VAL A 38 -0.12 -6.60 -5.68
CA VAL A 38 0.40 -6.17 -6.99
C VAL A 38 0.45 -4.64 -7.10
N PHE A 39 -0.61 -3.92 -6.72
CA PHE A 39 -0.59 -2.45 -6.68
C PHE A 39 0.47 -1.91 -5.72
N GLY A 40 0.69 -2.57 -4.58
CA GLY A 40 1.75 -2.22 -3.64
C GLY A 40 3.14 -2.31 -4.29
N ILE A 41 3.44 -3.42 -4.96
CA ILE A 41 4.71 -3.62 -5.67
C ILE A 41 4.86 -2.62 -6.83
N VAL A 42 3.83 -2.49 -7.67
CA VAL A 42 3.84 -1.60 -8.84
C VAL A 42 3.97 -0.14 -8.43
N SER A 43 3.39 0.29 -7.31
CA SER A 43 3.44 1.68 -6.84
C SER A 43 4.88 2.18 -6.79
N PHE A 44 5.80 1.38 -6.26
CA PHE A 44 7.21 1.74 -6.16
C PHE A 44 7.97 1.68 -7.49
N GLN A 45 7.40 1.10 -8.54
CA GLN A 45 8.01 1.15 -9.86
C GLN A 45 7.67 2.43 -10.63
N LEU A 46 6.70 3.23 -10.17
CA LEU A 46 6.23 4.44 -10.86
C LEU A 46 7.03 5.68 -10.47
N ARG A 47 7.54 6.43 -11.46
CA ARG A 47 8.36 7.64 -11.20
C ARG A 47 7.58 8.75 -10.49
N GLU A 48 6.38 9.04 -10.98
CA GLU A 48 5.58 10.15 -10.49
C GLU A 48 4.98 9.87 -9.11
N ARG A 49 5.26 10.75 -8.13
CA ARG A 49 4.67 10.72 -6.79
C ARG A 49 3.16 10.50 -6.81
N ARG A 50 2.46 11.23 -7.69
CA ARG A 50 1.01 11.13 -7.84
C ARG A 50 0.57 9.69 -8.13
N ASN A 51 1.29 9.01 -9.01
CA ASN A 51 0.97 7.65 -9.42
C ASN A 51 1.28 6.64 -8.31
N VAL A 52 2.37 6.86 -7.54
CA VAL A 52 2.67 6.08 -6.33
C VAL A 52 1.50 6.15 -5.36
N LEU A 53 1.07 7.35 -4.98
CA LEU A 53 -0.02 7.56 -4.02
C LEU A 53 -1.37 7.04 -4.52
N LEU A 54 -1.67 7.17 -5.82
CA LEU A 54 -2.88 6.58 -6.40
C LEU A 54 -2.87 5.05 -6.29
N CYS A 55 -1.76 4.39 -6.63
CA CYS A 55 -1.64 2.93 -6.48
C CYS A 55 -1.76 2.50 -5.01
N LEU A 56 -1.13 3.24 -4.09
CA LEU A 56 -1.24 2.98 -2.66
C LEU A 56 -2.67 3.21 -2.13
N THR A 57 -3.41 4.17 -2.68
CA THR A 57 -4.82 4.38 -2.36
C THR A 57 -5.67 3.19 -2.82
N VAL A 58 -5.47 2.73 -4.06
CA VAL A 58 -6.18 1.56 -4.61
C VAL A 58 -5.86 0.29 -3.81
N LEU A 59 -4.59 0.05 -3.50
CA LEU A 59 -4.12 -1.01 -2.60
C LEU A 59 -4.89 -0.98 -1.28
N SER A 60 -4.95 0.18 -0.61
CA SER A 60 -5.62 0.32 0.67
C SER A 60 -7.11 0.05 0.59
N CYS A 61 -7.80 0.52 -0.45
CA CYS A 61 -9.22 0.24 -0.66
C CYS A 61 -9.49 -1.25 -0.94
N LEU A 62 -8.63 -1.91 -1.71
CA LEU A 62 -8.74 -3.35 -2.01
C LEU A 62 -8.53 -4.19 -0.75
N ASN A 63 -7.51 -3.87 0.06
CA ASN A 63 -7.28 -4.55 1.32
C ASN A 63 -8.38 -4.26 2.34
N ALA A 64 -8.94 -3.05 2.37
CA ALA A 64 -10.10 -2.76 3.21
C ALA A 64 -11.29 -3.64 2.82
N SER A 65 -11.57 -3.74 1.51
CA SER A 65 -12.62 -4.59 0.98
C SER A 65 -12.39 -6.07 1.30
N HIS A 66 -11.15 -6.55 1.20
CA HIS A 66 -10.76 -7.91 1.64
C HIS A 66 -11.15 -8.16 3.10
N PHE A 67 -10.81 -7.25 4.01
CA PHE A 67 -11.12 -7.42 5.43
C PHE A 67 -12.61 -7.28 5.73
N LEU A 68 -13.35 -6.44 5.02
CA LEU A 68 -14.82 -6.37 5.14
C LEU A 68 -15.48 -7.68 4.72
N VAL A 69 -15.04 -8.29 3.61
CA VAL A 69 -15.54 -9.60 3.15
C VAL A 69 -15.23 -10.71 4.17
N LEU A 70 -14.12 -10.61 4.89
CA LEU A 70 -13.77 -11.53 6.00
C LEU A 70 -14.46 -11.19 7.33
N GLY A 71 -15.29 -10.15 7.40
CA GLY A 71 -15.97 -9.72 8.64
C GLY A 71 -15.03 -9.06 9.67
N ARG A 72 -13.89 -8.52 9.25
CA ARG A 72 -12.89 -7.87 10.11
C ARG A 72 -12.95 -6.35 9.96
N THR A 73 -13.79 -5.70 10.77
CA THR A 73 -14.05 -4.26 10.66
C THR A 73 -12.86 -3.39 11.03
N THR A 74 -12.11 -3.74 12.08
CA THR A 74 -10.98 -2.94 12.57
C THR A 74 -9.87 -2.72 11.52
N PRO A 75 -9.28 -3.77 10.91
CA PRO A 75 -8.28 -3.57 9.87
C PRO A 75 -8.85 -2.88 8.63
N ALA A 76 -10.13 -3.11 8.29
CA ALA A 76 -10.79 -2.40 7.19
C ALA A 76 -10.84 -0.88 7.42
N ILE A 77 -11.22 -0.43 8.62
CA ILE A 77 -11.27 1.00 8.97
C ILE A 77 -9.87 1.63 8.91
N LEU A 78 -8.84 0.95 9.43
CA LEU A 78 -7.47 1.47 9.40
C LEU A 78 -6.94 1.62 7.97
N LEU A 79 -7.29 0.70 7.08
CA LEU A 79 -6.91 0.78 5.67
C LEU A 79 -7.68 1.86 4.94
N LEU A 80 -8.97 2.07 5.26
CA LEU A 80 -9.72 3.22 4.74
C LEU A 80 -9.14 4.54 5.23
N LEU A 81 -8.76 4.66 6.51
CA LEU A 81 -8.07 5.83 7.04
C LEU A 81 -6.76 6.09 6.27
N THR A 82 -5.98 5.03 6.04
CA THR A 82 -4.75 5.10 5.23
C THR A 82 -5.05 5.56 3.79
N ALA A 83 -6.11 5.06 3.17
CA ALA A 83 -6.55 5.52 1.86
C ALA A 83 -6.89 7.03 1.87
N THR A 84 -7.63 7.50 2.89
CA THR A 84 -7.95 8.93 3.02
C THR A 84 -6.71 9.79 3.23
N GLN A 85 -5.69 9.28 3.92
CA GLN A 85 -4.40 9.97 4.09
C GLN A 85 -3.71 10.17 2.73
N PHE A 86 -3.65 9.12 1.91
CA PHE A 86 -3.05 9.22 0.58
C PHE A 86 -3.85 10.13 -0.36
N VAL A 87 -5.19 10.08 -0.32
CA VAL A 87 -6.04 11.02 -1.05
C VAL A 87 -5.82 12.45 -0.57
N THR A 88 -5.75 12.68 0.74
CA THR A 88 -5.48 14.01 1.30
C THR A 88 -4.13 14.51 0.82
N ALA A 89 -3.09 13.68 0.85
CA ALA A 89 -1.76 14.00 0.33
C ALA A 89 -1.76 14.28 -1.19
N LEU A 90 -2.69 13.71 -1.96
CA LEU A 90 -2.85 14.03 -3.38
C LEU A 90 -3.47 15.42 -3.59
N LEU A 91 -4.40 15.82 -2.74
CA LEU A 91 -5.15 17.08 -2.85
C LEU A 91 -4.44 18.27 -2.19
N SER A 92 -3.84 18.04 -1.02
CA SER A 92 -3.19 19.08 -0.23
C SER A 92 -1.91 18.54 0.42
N ARG A 93 -0.92 19.41 0.53
CA ARG A 93 0.37 19.12 1.18
C ARG A 93 0.59 20.00 2.42
N HIS A 94 -0.49 20.61 2.91
CA HIS A 94 -0.40 21.47 4.07
C HIS A 94 0.00 20.66 5.31
N TRP A 95 0.99 21.15 6.06
CA TRP A 95 1.55 20.45 7.22
C TRP A 95 0.52 20.14 8.32
N CYS A 96 -0.57 20.92 8.38
CA CYS A 96 -1.67 20.69 9.31
C CYS A 96 -2.28 19.28 9.17
N PHE A 97 -2.36 18.73 7.95
CA PHE A 97 -2.85 17.37 7.74
C PHE A 97 -1.86 16.32 8.25
N VAL A 98 -0.56 16.54 8.10
CA VAL A 98 0.46 15.67 8.71
C VAL A 98 0.25 15.63 10.21
N VAL A 99 0.13 16.79 10.86
CA VAL A 99 -0.09 16.84 12.32
C VAL A 99 -1.40 16.20 12.72
N PHE A 100 -2.48 16.38 11.96
CA PHE A 100 -3.74 15.70 12.20
C PHE A 100 -3.59 14.17 12.19
N TYR A 101 -2.98 13.59 11.15
CA TYR A 101 -2.79 12.14 11.06
C TYR A 101 -1.84 11.60 12.13
N LEU A 102 -0.76 12.34 12.45
CA LEU A 102 0.17 11.94 13.50
C LEU A 102 -0.46 12.02 14.90
N ALA A 103 -1.26 13.04 15.18
CA ALA A 103 -2.00 13.15 16.44
C ALA A 103 -3.03 12.02 16.58
N ALA A 104 -3.78 11.73 15.51
CA ALA A 104 -4.72 10.60 15.50
C ALA A 104 -4.01 9.26 15.75
N ALA A 105 -2.85 9.04 15.13
CA ALA A 105 -2.03 7.84 15.37
C ALA A 105 -1.47 7.78 16.80
N ALA A 106 -1.01 8.92 17.36
CA ALA A 106 -0.51 8.97 18.72
C ALA A 106 -1.61 8.62 19.75
N VAL A 107 -2.84 9.10 19.54
CA VAL A 107 -4.00 8.72 20.36
C VAL A 107 -4.27 7.22 20.23
N ALA A 108 -4.30 6.68 19.01
CA ALA A 108 -4.54 5.26 18.78
C ALA A 108 -3.48 4.36 19.46
N ILE A 109 -2.21 4.73 19.33
CA ILE A 109 -1.08 4.06 19.99
C ILE A 109 -1.18 4.17 21.52
N GLY A 110 -1.54 5.34 22.05
CA GLY A 110 -1.71 5.56 23.49
C GLY A 110 -2.80 4.69 24.10
N LEU A 111 -3.90 4.48 23.37
CA LEU A 111 -5.00 3.60 23.79
C LEU A 111 -4.66 2.11 23.69
N SER A 112 -3.69 1.74 22.84
CA SER A 112 -3.31 0.35 22.55
C SER A 112 -1.84 0.06 22.86
N TYR A 113 -1.30 0.74 23.87
CA TYR A 113 0.13 0.69 24.18
C TYR A 113 0.57 -0.68 24.67
N GLN A 114 1.54 -1.28 23.98
CA GLN A 114 2.11 -2.60 24.25
C GLN A 114 3.64 -2.54 24.43
N GLY A 115 4.18 -1.36 24.76
CA GLY A 115 5.63 -1.16 24.95
C GLY A 115 6.37 -0.88 23.65
N LEU A 116 7.52 -1.54 23.45
CA LEU A 116 8.42 -1.29 22.32
C LEU A 116 7.76 -1.47 20.93
N PRO A 117 6.93 -2.50 20.67
CA PRO A 117 6.24 -2.62 19.38
C PRO A 117 5.41 -1.40 19.03
N SER A 118 4.68 -0.82 19.99
CA SER A 118 3.88 0.38 19.76
C SER A 118 4.72 1.57 19.30
N TRP A 119 5.93 1.76 19.85
CA TRP A 119 6.85 2.81 19.39
C TRP A 119 7.35 2.58 17.98
N LEU A 120 7.65 1.32 17.61
CA LEU A 120 8.08 0.98 16.26
C LEU A 120 6.95 1.17 15.23
N ALA A 121 5.73 0.75 15.56
CA ALA A 121 4.55 1.00 14.73
C ALA A 121 4.28 2.50 14.55
N PHE A 122 4.43 3.29 15.62
CA PHE A 122 4.30 4.74 15.56
C PHE A 122 5.38 5.38 14.70
N ALA A 123 6.65 4.98 14.85
CA ALA A 123 7.76 5.48 14.02
C ALA A 123 7.54 5.15 12.54
N ALA A 124 7.10 3.92 12.23
CA ALA A 124 6.77 3.51 10.87
C ALA A 124 5.65 4.37 10.27
N PHE A 125 4.59 4.62 11.06
CA PHE A 125 3.48 5.48 10.65
C PHE A 125 3.92 6.94 10.44
N CYS A 126 4.79 7.47 11.29
CA CYS A 126 5.38 8.80 11.13
C CYS A 126 6.12 8.92 9.80
N CYS A 127 6.98 7.94 9.47
CA CYS A 127 7.68 7.90 8.19
C CYS A 127 6.71 7.87 7.01
N GLY A 128 5.72 6.97 7.03
CA GLY A 128 4.73 6.86 5.95
C GLY A 128 3.90 8.15 5.77
N THR A 129 3.49 8.78 6.86
CA THR A 129 2.73 10.04 6.84
C THR A 129 3.59 11.18 6.30
N ILE A 130 4.76 11.43 6.89
CA ILE A 130 5.65 12.51 6.45
C ILE A 130 5.99 12.32 4.97
N GLY A 131 6.38 11.10 4.56
CA GLY A 131 6.73 10.77 3.19
C GLY A 131 5.59 11.01 2.19
N SER A 132 4.35 10.67 2.57
CA SER A 132 3.18 10.87 1.72
C SER A 132 2.96 12.34 1.37
N PHE A 133 3.22 13.25 2.30
CA PHE A 133 3.00 14.69 2.14
C PHE A 133 4.20 15.43 1.51
N GLN A 134 5.33 14.77 1.25
CA GLN A 134 6.48 15.40 0.60
C GLN A 134 6.23 15.74 -0.85
N HIS A 135 6.91 16.78 -1.35
CA HIS A 135 6.85 17.19 -2.76
C HIS A 135 7.62 16.24 -3.68
N SER A 136 8.78 15.78 -3.22
CA SER A 136 9.66 14.92 -4.01
C SER A 136 9.27 13.45 -3.85
N ASP A 137 9.10 12.77 -4.97
CA ASP A 137 9.01 11.31 -5.09
C ASP A 137 10.21 10.61 -4.43
N ARG A 138 11.41 11.20 -4.52
CA ARG A 138 12.62 10.68 -3.89
C ARG A 138 12.51 10.64 -2.36
N VAL A 139 12.06 11.73 -1.75
CA VAL A 139 11.90 11.81 -0.29
C VAL A 139 10.75 10.91 0.18
N LEU A 140 9.64 10.86 -0.57
CA LEU A 140 8.56 9.91 -0.31
C LEU A 140 9.12 8.49 -0.22
N ARG A 141 9.92 8.06 -1.19
CA ARG A 141 10.50 6.70 -1.23
C ARG A 141 11.42 6.42 -0.06
N GLN A 142 12.29 7.37 0.28
CA GLN A 142 13.21 7.25 1.42
C GLN A 142 12.44 7.09 2.74
N CYS A 143 11.41 7.90 2.95
CA CYS A 143 10.52 7.79 4.10
C CYS A 143 9.82 6.44 4.13
N PHE A 144 9.28 5.95 3.00
CA PHE A 144 8.64 4.65 2.95
C PHE A 144 9.62 3.50 3.24
N CYS A 145 10.86 3.55 2.71
CA CYS A 145 11.90 2.58 3.06
C CYS A 145 12.18 2.56 4.57
N ALA A 146 12.35 3.74 5.19
CA ALA A 146 12.54 3.84 6.63
C ALA A 146 11.35 3.26 7.41
N GLY A 147 10.13 3.55 6.95
CA GLY A 147 8.90 2.98 7.51
C GLY A 147 8.86 1.44 7.41
N ASN A 148 9.20 0.87 6.25
CA ASN A 148 9.25 -0.59 6.07
C ASN A 148 10.27 -1.24 7.01
N ILE A 149 11.42 -0.61 7.24
CA ILE A 149 12.42 -1.13 8.20
C ILE A 149 11.84 -1.18 9.62
N PHE A 150 11.18 -0.11 10.08
CA PHE A 150 10.51 -0.11 11.38
C PHE A 150 9.42 -1.19 11.48
N TRP A 151 8.62 -1.37 10.42
CA TRP A 151 7.61 -2.43 10.37
C TRP A 151 8.22 -3.83 10.40
N ILE A 152 9.36 -4.07 9.73
CA ILE A 152 10.06 -5.36 9.79
C ILE A 152 10.48 -5.66 11.22
N VAL A 153 11.13 -4.71 11.91
CA VAL A 153 11.56 -4.89 13.31
C VAL A 153 10.36 -5.13 14.22
N HIS A 154 9.29 -4.34 14.05
CA HIS A 154 8.02 -4.55 14.75
C HIS A 154 7.49 -5.98 14.56
N ASN A 155 7.42 -6.43 13.30
CA ASN A 155 6.84 -7.72 12.95
C ASN A 155 7.70 -8.91 13.39
N ILE A 156 9.03 -8.73 13.51
CA ILE A 156 9.93 -9.70 14.14
C ILE A 156 9.59 -9.83 15.63
N ILE A 157 9.44 -8.72 16.35
CA ILE A 157 9.12 -8.74 17.79
C ILE A 157 7.73 -9.33 18.04
N VAL A 158 6.75 -9.00 17.20
CA VAL A 158 5.38 -9.55 17.26
C VAL A 158 5.30 -11.01 16.80
N GLY A 159 6.33 -11.52 16.11
CA GLY A 159 6.41 -12.91 15.66
C GLY A 159 5.52 -13.23 14.46
N SER A 160 5.33 -12.28 13.54
CA SER A 160 4.47 -12.45 12.34
C SER A 160 5.31 -12.68 11.07
N PRO A 161 5.63 -13.95 10.71
CA PRO A 161 6.49 -14.24 9.55
C PRO A 161 5.89 -13.75 8.23
N VAL A 162 4.57 -13.84 8.08
CA VAL A 162 3.88 -13.37 6.87
C VAL A 162 3.99 -11.85 6.71
N ALA A 163 3.84 -11.09 7.80
CA ALA A 163 3.97 -9.64 7.76
C ALA A 163 5.42 -9.21 7.45
N ILE A 164 6.41 -9.94 7.97
CA ILE A 164 7.83 -9.72 7.63
C ILE A 164 8.06 -9.87 6.12
N LEU A 165 7.53 -10.93 5.50
CA LEU A 165 7.70 -11.17 4.06
C LEU A 165 7.08 -10.06 3.20
N ILE A 166 5.91 -9.56 3.57
CA ILE A 166 5.23 -8.47 2.86
C ILE A 166 6.06 -7.18 2.94
N GLU A 167 6.54 -6.83 4.13
CA GLU A 167 7.34 -5.62 4.32
C GLU A 167 8.69 -5.72 3.61
N LEU A 168 9.32 -6.90 3.58
CA LEU A 168 10.51 -7.16 2.78
C LEU A 168 10.24 -7.00 1.27
N ALA A 169 9.10 -7.48 0.78
CA ALA A 169 8.73 -7.32 -0.62
C ALA A 169 8.52 -5.83 -0.99
N PHE A 170 7.88 -5.05 -0.12
CA PHE A 170 7.73 -3.60 -0.31
C PHE A 170 9.06 -2.86 -0.25
N LEU A 171 9.91 -3.16 0.75
CA LEU A 171 11.24 -2.58 0.86
C LEU A 171 12.09 -2.90 -0.38
N THR A 172 12.09 -4.15 -0.82
CA THR A 172 12.84 -4.59 -2.01
C THR A 172 12.33 -3.91 -3.27
N SER A 173 11.01 -3.84 -3.47
CA SER A 173 10.42 -3.14 -4.62
C SER A 173 10.80 -1.65 -4.61
N ASN A 174 10.75 -1.02 -3.44
CA ASN A 174 11.13 0.39 -3.29
C ASN A 174 12.61 0.63 -3.58
N LEU A 175 13.50 -0.22 -3.08
CA LEU A 175 14.95 -0.12 -3.36
C LEU A 175 15.28 -0.33 -4.85
N ILE A 176 14.68 -1.34 -5.50
CA ILE A 176 14.84 -1.58 -6.94
C ILE A 176 14.33 -0.38 -7.74
N GLY A 177 13.12 0.10 -7.43
CA GLY A 177 12.52 1.26 -8.07
C GLY A 177 13.38 2.52 -7.89
N TYR A 178 13.88 2.74 -6.68
CA TYR A 178 14.77 3.86 -6.36
C TYR A 178 16.09 3.80 -7.14
N TRP A 179 16.76 2.66 -7.15
CA TRP A 179 18.02 2.48 -7.90
C TRP A 179 17.80 2.65 -9.41
N ARG A 180 16.72 2.11 -9.96
CA ARG A 180 16.39 2.26 -11.39
C ARG A 180 16.18 3.72 -11.79
N LEU A 181 15.52 4.51 -10.93
CA LEU A 181 15.12 5.88 -11.23
C LEU A 181 16.22 6.92 -10.94
N TYR A 182 17.08 6.69 -9.94
CA TYR A 182 18.10 7.68 -9.53
C TYR A 182 19.54 7.14 -9.53
N GLY A 183 19.77 5.85 -9.79
CA GLY A 183 21.09 5.23 -9.79
C GLY A 183 21.92 5.46 -11.06
N ARG A 184 21.33 6.05 -12.11
CA ARG A 184 22.08 6.49 -13.29
C ARG A 184 22.54 7.93 -13.08
N ALA A 185 23.78 8.10 -12.59
CA ALA A 185 24.49 9.36 -12.75
C ALA A 185 24.65 9.63 -14.26
N ALA A 186 24.35 10.85 -14.71
CA ALA A 186 24.59 11.25 -16.09
C ALA A 186 26.07 11.00 -16.45
N PRO A 187 26.40 10.52 -17.66
CA PRO A 187 27.78 10.55 -18.13
C PRO A 187 28.28 11.99 -17.99
N ALA A 188 29.39 12.18 -17.29
CA ALA A 188 30.04 13.47 -17.17
C ALA A 188 30.18 14.06 -18.58
N ALA A 189 29.63 15.26 -18.78
CA ALA A 189 29.81 15.98 -20.03
C ALA A 189 31.30 16.04 -20.33
N THR A 190 31.71 15.46 -21.46
CA THR A 190 33.05 15.59 -22.01
C THR A 190 33.40 17.09 -22.02
N PRO A 191 34.54 17.52 -21.43
CA PRO A 191 34.94 18.90 -21.52
C PRO A 191 35.08 19.23 -23.00
N ALA A 192 34.31 20.23 -23.47
CA ALA A 192 34.44 20.75 -24.82
C ALA A 192 35.91 21.11 -25.04
N GLY A 193 36.46 20.57 -26.13
CA GLY A 193 37.87 20.72 -26.47
C GLY A 193 38.31 22.17 -26.45
N SER A 194 39.54 22.37 -25.99
CA SER A 194 40.34 23.57 -26.17
C SER A 194 40.26 24.08 -27.61
N GLN A 195 39.51 25.16 -27.84
CA GLN A 195 39.73 26.01 -29.00
C GLN A 195 40.96 26.86 -28.71
N GLY A 196 42.10 26.42 -29.22
CA GLY A 196 43.15 27.32 -29.64
C GLY A 196 42.80 27.86 -31.02
N ASP A 197 42.78 29.18 -31.15
CA ASP A 197 43.22 29.92 -32.34
C ASP A 197 43.36 31.39 -31.89
N SER A 198 44.59 31.84 -31.61
CA SER A 198 45.50 32.58 -32.50
C SER A 198 45.21 34.10 -32.47
N PRO A 199 46.19 34.95 -32.12
CA PRO A 199 46.03 36.40 -32.10
C PRO A 199 46.18 36.97 -33.52
N ASP A 200 45.18 37.71 -33.98
CA ASP A 200 45.22 38.40 -35.27
C ASP A 200 46.06 39.70 -35.21
N PRO A 201 46.59 40.15 -36.37
CA PRO A 201 47.83 40.94 -36.50
C PRO A 201 47.72 42.45 -36.20
#